data_AF-X1PPS8-F1
#
_entry.id   AF-X1PPS8-F1
#
_cell.length_a   1.000
_cell.length_b   1.000
_cell.length_c   1.000
_cell.angle_alpha   90.00
_cell.angle_beta   90.00
_cell.angle_gamma   90.00
#
_symmetry.space_group_name_H-M   'P 1'
#
loop_
_entity.id
_entity.type
_entity.pdbx_description
1 polymer ?
#
loop_
_entity_poly.entity_id
_entity_poly.type
_entity_poly.pdbx_seq_one_letter_code
_entity_poly.pdbx_strand_id
1 'polypeptide(L)' 'AGNLVRILEENDEVTLEEGSKTAAWDGTNEAGEWVARGVYLVFVTSEKGTTMVGKIAILNK' A
#
# COMPACT_ATOMS: atom_id res chain seq x y z
N ALA A 1 -3.77 -18.21 3.79
CA ALA A 1 -3.95 -16.82 4.23
C ALA A 1 -3.09 -15.91 3.36
N GLY A 2 -3.45 -14.64 3.17
CA GLY A 2 -2.53 -13.66 2.56
C GLY A 2 -1.42 -13.30 3.55
N ASN A 3 -0.22 -13.00 3.04
CA ASN A 3 0.89 -12.53 3.85
C ASN A 3 0.96 -11.00 3.77
N LEU A 4 1.33 -10.35 4.88
CA LEU A 4 1.69 -8.94 4.85
C LEU A 4 2.89 -8.75 3.91
N VAL A 5 2.76 -7.80 2.98
CA VAL A 5 3.79 -7.53 1.96
C VAL A 5 4.65 -6.35 2.37
N ARG A 6 4.02 -5.24 2.77
CA ARG A 6 4.67 -3.99 3.16
C ARG A 6 3.69 -3.11 3.95
N ILE A 7 4.22 -2.27 4.82
CA ILE A 7 3.50 -1.14 5.44
C ILE A 7 3.99 0.16 4.76
N LEU A 8 3.06 1.04 4.37
CA LEU A 8 3.38 2.36 3.82
C LEU A 8 3.21 3.41 4.93
N GLU A 9 4.30 4.05 5.33
CA GLU A 9 4.32 4.98 6.47
C GLU A 9 3.91 6.40 6.08
N GLU A 10 3.13 7.07 6.94
CA GLU A 10 2.48 8.36 6.64
C GLU A 10 3.45 9.53 6.33
N ASN A 11 4.74 9.38 6.64
CA ASN A 11 5.75 10.43 6.49
C ASN A 11 6.82 10.14 5.43
N ASP A 12 6.74 9.00 4.75
CA ASP A 12 7.71 8.60 3.73
C ASP A 12 7.01 8.29 2.40
N GLU A 13 5.98 7.45 2.47
CA GLU A 13 5.31 6.91 1.27
C GLU A 13 3.88 7.44 1.09
N VAL A 14 3.43 8.32 1.98
CA VAL A 14 2.11 8.95 1.92
C VAL A 14 2.27 10.46 1.86
N THR A 15 1.66 11.08 0.85
CA THR A 15 1.58 12.53 0.74
C THR A 15 0.21 13.04 1.19
N LEU A 16 0.21 14.21 1.81
CA LEU A 16 -0.99 14.93 2.25
C LEU A 16 -1.19 16.15 1.35
N GLU A 17 -2.28 16.17 0.59
CA GLU A 17 -2.65 17.29 -0.27
C GLU A 17 -4.13 17.63 -0.09
N GLU A 18 -4.41 18.88 0.28
CA GLU A 18 -5.75 19.49 0.32
C GLU A 18 -6.89 18.58 0.84
N GLY A 19 -6.67 17.92 1.99
CA GLY A 19 -7.69 17.06 2.62
C GLY A 19 -7.77 15.64 2.06
N SER A 20 -6.84 15.25 1.19
CA SER A 20 -6.63 13.89 0.71
C SER A 20 -5.26 13.34 1.14
N LYS A 21 -5.18 12.03 1.33
CA LYS A 21 -3.93 11.30 1.53
C LYS A 21 -3.71 10.38 0.33
N THR A 22 -2.52 10.43 -0.26
CA THR A 22 -2.14 9.55 -1.37
C THR A 22 -0.95 8.71 -0.94
N ALA A 23 -1.10 7.38 -0.94
CA ALA A 23 -0.02 6.46 -0.71
C ALA A 23 0.55 5.95 -2.04
N ALA A 24 1.87 6.01 -2.21
CA ALA A 24 2.56 5.48 -3.37
C ALA A 24 3.35 4.24 -2.96
N TRP A 25 3.19 3.14 -3.69
CA TRP A 25 3.95 1.91 -3.48
C TRP A 25 4.81 1.62 -4.70
N ASP A 26 6.09 1.37 -4.47
CA ASP A 26 7.07 1.07 -5.52
C ASP A 26 6.96 -0.36 -6.06
N GLY A 27 6.21 -1.26 -5.41
CA GLY A 27 6.10 -2.67 -5.79
C GLY A 27 7.15 -3.59 -5.14
N THR A 28 7.79 -3.16 -4.06
CA THR A 28 8.70 -3.99 -3.26
C THR A 28 8.11 -4.38 -1.90
N ASN A 29 8.60 -5.48 -1.33
CA ASN A 29 8.26 -5.91 0.03
C ASN A 29 9.09 -5.15 1.08
N GLU A 30 8.88 -5.47 2.36
CA GLU A 30 9.63 -4.89 3.49
C GLU A 30 11.17 -5.07 3.42
N ALA A 31 11.63 -6.09 2.69
CA ALA A 31 13.07 -6.35 2.48
C ALA A 31 13.65 -5.58 1.27
N GLY A 32 12.84 -4.75 0.59
CA GLY A 32 13.24 -4.04 -0.62
C GLY A 32 13.27 -4.94 -1.87
N GLU A 33 12.70 -6.15 -1.81
CA GLU A 33 12.66 -7.07 -2.93
C GLU A 33 11.39 -6.86 -3.76
N TRP A 34 11.53 -6.87 -5.08
CA TRP A 34 10.39 -6.81 -6.00
C TRP A 34 9.41 -7.95 -5.79
N VAL A 35 8.13 -7.62 -5.61
CA VAL A 35 7.08 -8.62 -5.48
C VAL A 35 6.73 -9.26 -6.82
N ALA A 36 6.05 -10.41 -6.78
CA ALA A 36 5.58 -11.10 -7.98
C ALA A 36 4.47 -10.31 -8.68
N ARG A 37 4.33 -10.49 -10.00
CA ARG A 37 3.16 -9.99 -10.75
C ARG A 37 1.89 -10.60 -10.17
N GLY A 38 0.85 -9.77 -9.99
CA GLY A 38 -0.39 -10.22 -9.38
C GLY A 38 -1.26 -9.09 -8.85
N VAL A 39 -2.40 -9.45 -8.29
CA VAL A 39 -3.31 -8.52 -7.60
C VAL A 39 -3.03 -8.59 -6.11
N TYR A 40 -2.75 -7.42 -5.53
CA TYR A 40 -2.51 -7.22 -4.11
C TYR A 40 -3.69 -6.47 -3.49
N LEU A 41 -4.02 -6.81 -2.25
CA LEU A 41 -5.02 -6.10 -1.46
C LEU A 41 -4.34 -5.01 -0.64
N VAL A 42 -4.95 -3.83 -0.61
CA VAL A 42 -4.50 -2.69 0.20
C VAL A 42 -5.53 -2.47 1.29
N PHE A 43 -5.07 -2.37 2.53
CA PHE A 43 -5.91 -2.06 3.69
C PHE A 43 -5.50 -0.69 4.22
N VAL A 44 -6.46 0.24 4.31
CA VAL A 44 -6.24 1.57 4.88
C VAL A 44 -7.15 1.72 6.08
N THR A 45 -6.56 1.90 7.26
CA THR A 45 -7.31 2.13 8.50
C THR A 45 -7.15 3.57 8.93
N SER A 46 -8.26 4.30 8.99
CA SER A 46 -8.28 5.66 9.53
C SER A 46 -8.01 5.67 11.04
N GLU A 47 -7.63 6.83 11.58
CA GLU A 47 -7.47 7.04 13.04
C GLU A 47 -8.72 6.67 13.85
N LYS A 48 -9.91 6.72 13.24
CA LYS A 48 -11.18 6.36 13.86
C LYS A 48 -11.47 4.85 13.83
N GLY A 49 -10.55 4.04 13.29
CA GLY A 49 -10.67 2.58 13.19
C GLY A 49 -11.48 2.08 11.99
N THR A 50 -11.99 2.97 11.13
CA THR A 50 -12.65 2.56 9.89
C THR A 50 -11.62 2.03 8.90
N THR A 51 -11.80 0.80 8.42
CA THR A 51 -10.95 0.17 7.41
C THR A 51 -11.59 0.21 6.02
N MET A 52 -10.82 0.62 5.03
CA MET A 52 -11.15 0.54 3.62
C MET A 52 -10.25 -0.50 2.94
N VAL A 53 -10.78 -1.22 1.96
CA VAL A 53 -10.03 -2.24 1.20
C VAL A 53 -10.01 -1.87 -0.27
N GLY A 54 -8.81 -1.81 -0.84
CA GLY A 54 -8.57 -1.60 -2.26
C GLY A 54 -7.78 -2.76 -2.87
N LYS A 55 -7.54 -2.68 -4.18
CA LYS A 55 -6.67 -3.63 -4.89
C LYS A 55 -5.78 -2.92 -5.90
N ILE A 56 -4.54 -3.37 -6.03
CA ILE A 56 -3.57 -2.89 -7.01
C ILE A 56 -3.05 -4.09 -7.79
N ALA A 57 -2.89 -3.94 -9.11
CA ALA A 57 -2.31 -4.97 -9.96
C ALA A 57 -0.88 -4.59 -10.36
N ILE A 58 0.07 -5.45 -10.04
CA ILE A 58 1.45 -5.36 -10.54
C ILE A 58 1.51 -6.09 -11.88
N LEU A 59 1.52 -5.32 -12.96
CA LEU A 59 1.38 -5.84 -14.32
C LEU A 59 2.69 -5.98 -15.07
N ASN A 60 3.70 -5.12 -14.87
CA ASN A 60 4.94 -5.13 -15.65
C ASN A 60 6.17 -5.10 -14.72
N LYS A 61 7.18 -5.90 -15.07
CA LYS A 61 8.59 -5.63 -14.81
C LYS A 61 9.19 -5.13 -16.11
#